data_AF-A0A533SA78-F1
#
_entry.id   AF-A0A533SA78-F1
#
_cell.length_a   1.000
_cell.length_b   1.000
_cell.length_c   1.000
_cell.angle_alpha   90.00
_cell.angle_beta   90.00
_cell.angle_gamma   90.00
#
_symmetry.space_group_name_H-M   'P 1'
#
loop_
_entity.id
_entity.type
_entity.pdbx_description
1 polymer ?
#
loop_
_entity_poly.entity_id
_entity_poly.type
_entity_poly.pdbx_seq_one_letter_code
_entity_poly.pdbx_strand_id
1 'polypeptide(L)'
;AIISIPAIKAVEFGLGFEAAELFGSKVHDQIAPGGENDKIRGGVRRKSNNAGGIEGGITNGEVLWLRAAMKPIPTLMSPLGTIDLLTGEPVLASKERSDTCAVSAASVVGEAMLALELAAHMAEKFGKDTVLEMKRNFDSYLGEMGKRWNKASS
;
A
#
# COMPACT_ATOMS: atom_id res chain seq x y z
N ALA A 1 -0.34 -5.61 7.00
CA ALA A 1 0.65 -6.29 6.13
C ALA A 1 2.05 -5.62 6.09
N ILE A 2 2.20 -4.34 5.72
CA ILE A 2 3.55 -3.77 5.45
C ILE A 2 4.40 -3.53 6.72
N ILE A 3 3.81 -2.99 7.79
CA ILE A 3 4.57 -2.69 9.02
C ILE A 3 5.06 -3.95 9.76
N SER A 4 4.51 -5.12 9.46
CA SER A 4 4.97 -6.39 10.03
C SER A 4 6.22 -6.93 9.34
N ILE A 5 6.66 -6.32 8.23
CA ILE A 5 7.93 -6.67 7.59
C ILE A 5 9.07 -6.24 8.52
N PRO A 6 10.05 -7.12 8.79
CA PRO A 6 11.17 -6.77 9.66
C PRO A 6 11.85 -5.46 9.25
N ALA A 7 12.21 -4.67 10.25
CA ALA A 7 12.83 -3.35 10.10
C ALA A 7 11.96 -2.23 9.48
N ILE A 8 10.73 -2.48 9.04
CA ILE A 8 9.83 -1.39 8.65
C ILE A 8 9.35 -0.65 9.90
N LYS A 9 9.41 0.70 9.87
CA LYS A 9 9.08 1.57 11.00
C LYS A 9 7.95 2.56 10.70
N ALA A 10 7.67 2.84 9.44
CA ALA A 10 6.56 3.67 9.02
C ALA A 10 6.02 3.22 7.66
N VAL A 11 4.75 3.50 7.42
CA VAL A 11 4.07 3.28 6.13
C VAL A 11 3.20 4.49 5.86
N GLU A 12 3.19 4.95 4.63
CA GLU A 12 2.37 6.09 4.20
C GLU A 12 1.81 5.87 2.80
N PHE A 13 0.65 6.44 2.50
CA PHE A 13 -0.04 6.33 1.21
C PHE A 13 -0.08 7.68 0.51
N GLY A 14 0.16 7.70 -0.81
CA GLY A 14 0.16 8.93 -1.61
C GLY A 14 1.12 10.01 -1.07
N LEU A 15 0.59 11.19 -0.76
CA LEU A 15 1.33 12.27 -0.08
C LEU A 15 1.82 11.86 1.30
N GLY A 16 1.09 10.99 1.99
CA GLY A 16 1.53 10.42 3.25
C GLY A 16 1.61 11.45 4.36
N PHE A 17 2.74 11.51 5.05
CA PHE A 17 2.95 12.49 6.12
C PHE A 17 2.93 13.94 5.62
N GLU A 18 3.29 14.20 4.37
CA GLU A 18 3.25 15.55 3.75
C GLU A 18 1.83 16.13 3.74
N ALA A 19 0.80 15.28 3.68
CA ALA A 19 -0.60 15.74 3.69
C ALA A 19 -0.97 16.51 4.98
N ALA A 20 -0.29 16.23 6.10
CA ALA A 20 -0.52 16.91 7.37
C ALA A 20 0.04 18.35 7.39
N GLU A 21 0.94 18.68 6.46
CA GLU A 21 1.59 19.99 6.35
C GLU A 21 0.91 20.90 5.31
N LEU A 22 -0.11 20.39 4.61
CA LEU A 22 -0.76 21.06 3.49
C LEU A 22 -2.20 21.44 3.82
N PHE A 23 -2.67 22.53 3.21
CA PHE A 23 -4.09 22.88 3.24
C PHE A 23 -4.93 21.83 2.51
N GLY A 24 -6.15 21.56 2.99
CA GLY A 24 -7.07 20.60 2.37
C GLY A 24 -7.32 20.85 0.87
N SER A 25 -7.26 22.12 0.44
CA SER A 25 -7.36 22.50 -0.99
C SER A 25 -6.24 21.95 -1.87
N LYS A 26 -5.11 21.53 -1.28
CA LYS A 26 -3.96 20.92 -1.94
C LYS A 26 -3.83 19.41 -1.68
N VAL A 27 -4.57 18.87 -0.71
CA VAL A 27 -4.49 17.46 -0.31
C VAL A 27 -5.46 16.60 -1.11
N HIS A 28 -6.71 17.03 -1.26
CA HIS A 28 -7.76 16.17 -1.79
C HIS A 28 -7.73 16.05 -3.32
N ASP A 29 -8.02 14.85 -3.80
CA ASP A 29 -8.07 14.54 -5.22
C ASP A 29 -9.43 14.94 -5.82
N GLN A 30 -9.45 16.00 -6.61
CA GLN A 30 -10.68 16.46 -7.25
C GLN A 30 -11.21 15.41 -8.24
N ILE A 31 -12.51 15.11 -8.13
CA ILE A 31 -13.22 14.24 -9.05
C ILE A 31 -13.66 15.06 -10.28
N ALA A 32 -13.40 14.51 -11.46
CA ALA A 32 -13.82 15.07 -12.74
C ALA A 32 -14.57 14.01 -13.57
N PRO A 33 -15.42 14.43 -14.53
CA PRO A 33 -15.99 13.52 -15.52
C PRO A 33 -14.88 12.72 -16.22
N GLY A 34 -15.08 11.40 -16.30
CA GLY A 34 -14.19 10.48 -17.00
C GLY A 34 -14.56 10.32 -18.48
N GLY A 35 -13.63 9.76 -19.26
CA GLY A 35 -13.88 9.36 -20.65
C GLY A 35 -14.32 7.90 -20.77
N GLU A 36 -14.32 7.37 -21.99
CA GLU A 36 -14.67 5.96 -22.26
C GLU A 36 -13.82 4.98 -21.43
N ASN A 37 -12.53 5.28 -21.25
CA ASN A 37 -11.59 4.45 -20.49
C ASN A 37 -11.88 4.46 -18.97
N ASP A 38 -12.62 5.44 -18.46
CA ASP A 38 -12.94 5.57 -17.04
C ASP A 38 -14.28 4.90 -16.69
N LYS A 39 -14.99 4.30 -17.65
CA LYS A 39 -16.24 3.58 -17.39
C LYS A 39 -16.04 2.48 -16.35
N ILE A 40 -14.95 1.73 -16.42
CA ILE A 40 -14.62 0.69 -15.43
C ILE A 40 -14.37 1.25 -14.02
N ARG A 41 -14.15 2.56 -13.89
CA ARG A 41 -13.99 3.32 -12.63
C ARG A 41 -15.27 4.07 -12.23
N GLY A 42 -16.41 3.78 -12.87
CA GLY A 42 -17.68 4.44 -12.61
C GLY A 42 -17.90 5.73 -13.39
N GLY A 43 -17.14 5.96 -14.46
CA GLY A 43 -17.31 7.13 -15.34
C GLY A 43 -16.74 8.43 -14.76
N VAL A 44 -15.86 8.32 -13.75
CA VAL A 44 -15.17 9.46 -13.13
C VAL A 44 -13.68 9.19 -13.06
N ARG A 45 -12.91 10.27 -13.01
CA ARG A 45 -11.45 10.23 -12.81
C ARG A 45 -11.05 11.22 -11.74
N ARG A 46 -9.89 11.00 -11.11
CA ARG A 46 -9.26 12.01 -10.27
C ARG A 46 -8.29 12.86 -11.09
N LYS A 47 -8.11 14.11 -10.68
CA LYS A 47 -7.12 15.02 -11.28
C LYS A 47 -5.70 14.80 -10.75
N SER A 48 -5.57 14.15 -9.60
CA SER A 48 -4.33 13.80 -8.92
C SER A 48 -4.51 12.46 -8.19
N ASN A 49 -3.44 11.93 -7.59
CA ASN A 49 -3.49 10.72 -6.77
C ASN A 49 -2.77 10.94 -5.43
N ASN A 50 -3.07 12.06 -4.79
CA ASN A 50 -2.52 12.46 -3.50
C ASN A 50 -2.94 11.52 -2.38
N ALA A 51 -4.12 10.90 -2.49
CA ALA A 51 -4.61 9.90 -1.54
C ALA A 51 -3.96 8.52 -1.72
N GLY A 52 -3.16 8.33 -2.78
CA GLY A 52 -2.46 7.07 -3.04
C GLY A 52 -3.39 5.90 -3.35
N GLY A 53 -4.49 6.16 -4.05
CA GLY A 53 -5.45 5.15 -4.48
C GLY A 53 -6.46 4.73 -3.40
N ILE A 54 -6.44 5.34 -2.21
CA ILE A 54 -7.34 5.00 -1.09
C ILE A 54 -8.05 6.25 -0.57
N GLU A 55 -9.38 6.21 -0.48
CA GLU A 55 -10.20 7.24 0.18
C GLU A 55 -11.17 6.55 1.13
N GLY A 56 -11.29 7.05 2.37
CA GLY A 56 -12.21 6.46 3.36
C GLY A 56 -11.94 4.98 3.68
N GLY A 57 -10.71 4.51 3.48
CA GLY A 57 -10.33 3.10 3.67
C GLY A 57 -10.70 2.18 2.51
N ILE A 58 -11.12 2.71 1.36
CA ILE A 58 -11.54 1.93 0.19
C ILE A 58 -10.70 2.33 -1.04
N THR A 59 -10.36 1.36 -1.89
CA THR A 59 -9.70 1.62 -3.17
C THR A 59 -10.56 2.51 -4.06
N ASN A 60 -9.96 3.57 -4.58
CA ASN A 60 -10.70 4.64 -5.23
C ASN A 60 -10.66 4.54 -6.77
N GLY A 61 -9.88 3.60 -7.32
CA GLY A 61 -9.72 3.33 -8.76
C GLY A 61 -8.41 3.87 -9.34
N GLU A 62 -7.71 4.75 -8.63
CA GLU A 62 -6.35 5.16 -8.99
C GLU A 62 -5.30 4.14 -8.55
N VAL A 63 -4.05 4.36 -8.95
CA VAL A 63 -2.92 3.51 -8.56
C VAL A 63 -2.80 3.49 -7.04
N LEU A 64 -2.83 2.30 -6.45
CA LEU A 64 -2.49 2.12 -5.05
C LEU A 64 -1.00 2.42 -4.86
N TRP A 65 -0.70 3.52 -4.17
CA TRP A 65 0.66 4.02 -4.01
C TRP A 65 0.98 4.14 -2.52
N LEU A 66 2.01 3.43 -2.07
CA LEU A 66 2.51 3.50 -0.71
C LEU A 66 4.04 3.55 -0.67
N ARG A 67 4.55 4.12 0.42
CA ARG A 67 5.98 4.10 0.78
C ARG A 67 6.13 3.49 2.15
N ALA A 68 7.28 2.84 2.38
CA ALA A 68 7.63 2.27 3.67
C ALA A 68 9.04 2.71 4.07
N ALA A 69 9.20 3.09 5.34
CA ALA A 69 10.49 3.48 5.89
C ALA A 69 11.13 2.27 6.59
N MET A 70 12.24 1.79 6.04
CA MET A 70 13.04 0.73 6.63
C MET A 70 14.16 1.33 7.49
N LYS A 71 14.23 0.95 8.77
CA LYS A 71 15.41 1.29 9.60
C LYS A 71 16.65 0.54 9.09
N PRO A 72 17.86 1.07 9.30
CA PRO A 72 19.08 0.32 9.05
C PRO A 72 19.08 -1.04 9.76
N ILE A 73 19.74 -2.01 9.13
CA ILE A 73 19.86 -3.37 9.67
C ILE A 73 20.60 -3.29 11.01
N PRO A 74 20.17 -4.04 12.06
CA PRO A 74 20.69 -3.84 13.41
C PRO A 74 22.19 -4.10 13.56
N THR A 75 22.76 -5.00 12.76
CA THR A 75 24.16 -5.36 12.83
C THR A 75 25.02 -4.35 12.09
N LEU A 76 25.89 -3.65 12.81
CA LEU A 76 26.84 -2.71 12.25
C LEU A 76 28.25 -3.31 12.19
N MET A 77 29.03 -2.88 11.20
CA MET A 77 30.46 -3.21 11.10
C MET A 77 31.27 -2.67 12.29
N SER A 78 30.88 -1.49 12.78
CA SER A 78 31.32 -0.96 14.07
C SER A 78 30.25 -1.35 15.09
N PRO A 79 30.46 -2.40 15.91
CA PRO A 79 29.45 -2.90 16.82
C PRO A 79 29.08 -1.84 17.87
N LEU A 80 27.81 -1.84 18.27
CA LEU A 80 27.32 -0.96 19.32
C LEU A 80 27.56 -1.59 20.70
N GLY A 81 27.61 -0.76 21.74
CA GLY A 81 27.59 -1.23 23.11
C GLY A 81 26.29 -1.95 23.45
N THR A 82 26.40 -3.06 24.17
CA THR A 82 25.30 -3.83 24.73
C THR A 82 25.73 -4.43 26.07
N ILE A 83 24.93 -5.32 26.64
CA ILE A 83 25.25 -6.02 27.89
C ILE A 83 25.32 -7.53 27.66
N ASP A 84 26.19 -8.20 28.39
CA ASP A 84 26.10 -9.65 28.55
C ASP A 84 24.90 -9.96 29.46
N LEU A 85 23.98 -10.81 28.98
CA LEU A 85 22.73 -11.11 29.71
C LEU A 85 22.93 -12.00 30.94
N LEU A 86 24.08 -12.67 31.07
CA LEU A 86 24.42 -13.53 32.22
C LEU A 86 25.14 -12.74 33.31
N THR A 87 26.07 -11.86 32.92
CA THR A 87 26.92 -11.13 33.87
C THR A 87 26.44 -9.72 34.15
N GLY A 88 25.67 -9.11 33.23
CA GLY A 88 25.26 -7.70 33.30
C GLY A 88 26.34 -6.71 32.88
N GLU A 89 27.53 -7.19 32.50
CA GLU A 89 28.67 -6.34 32.17
C GLU A 89 28.56 -5.75 30.75
N PRO A 90 29.10 -4.54 30.51
CA PRO A 90 29.14 -3.95 29.17
C PRO A 90 30.00 -4.78 28.18
N VAL A 91 29.42 -5.13 27.04
CA VAL A 91 30.10 -5.83 25.93
C VAL A 91 29.76 -5.17 24.59
N LEU A 92 30.45 -5.57 23.52
CA LEU A 92 30.09 -5.16 22.16
C LEU A 92 29.12 -6.16 21.54
N ALA A 93 28.15 -5.66 20.78
CA ALA A 93 27.18 -6.50 20.08
C ALA A 93 27.87 -7.45 19.08
N SER A 94 27.36 -8.68 18.97
CA SER A 94 27.85 -9.65 18.00
C SER A 94 27.52 -9.24 16.57
N LYS A 95 28.37 -9.65 15.63
CA LYS A 95 28.21 -9.35 14.21
C LYS A 95 27.62 -10.54 13.47
N GLU A 96 26.31 -10.51 13.24
CA GLU A 96 25.58 -11.61 12.59
C GLU A 96 25.45 -11.47 11.07
N ARG A 97 25.39 -10.24 10.55
CA ARG A 97 25.24 -9.98 9.10
C ARG A 97 26.26 -8.97 8.57
N SER A 98 26.55 -9.07 7.27
CA SER A 98 27.50 -8.23 6.55
C SER A 98 26.86 -7.33 5.49
N ASP A 99 25.57 -7.49 5.20
CA ASP A 99 24.86 -6.65 4.25
C ASP A 99 24.71 -5.21 4.77
N THR A 100 25.03 -4.23 3.93
CA THR A 100 24.99 -2.80 4.30
C THR A 100 23.61 -2.17 4.07
N CYS A 101 22.83 -2.72 3.14
CA CYS A 101 21.49 -2.24 2.80
C CYS A 101 20.62 -3.40 2.31
N ALA A 102 19.39 -3.49 2.83
CA ALA A 102 18.39 -4.48 2.41
C ALA A 102 17.08 -3.83 1.92
N VAL A 103 17.11 -2.54 1.55
CA VAL A 103 15.92 -1.81 1.08
C VAL A 103 15.33 -2.43 -0.17
N SER A 104 16.16 -2.82 -1.14
CA SER A 104 15.71 -3.48 -2.37
C SER A 104 15.08 -4.85 -2.13
N ALA A 105 15.60 -5.62 -1.16
CA ALA A 105 14.99 -6.88 -0.78
C ALA A 105 13.65 -6.64 -0.04
N ALA A 106 13.61 -5.64 0.84
CA ALA A 106 12.41 -5.26 1.56
C ALA A 106 11.29 -4.75 0.63
N SER A 107 11.61 -4.10 -0.50
CA SER A 107 10.58 -3.68 -1.47
C SER A 107 9.88 -4.88 -2.11
N VAL A 108 10.62 -5.93 -2.48
CA VAL A 108 10.04 -7.17 -3.04
C VAL A 108 9.15 -7.87 -2.01
N VAL A 109 9.59 -7.93 -0.74
CA VAL A 109 8.74 -8.45 0.34
C VAL A 109 7.50 -7.59 0.53
N GLY A 110 7.64 -6.26 0.43
CA GLY A 110 6.55 -5.29 0.47
C GLY A 110 5.50 -5.54 -0.60
N GLU A 111 5.92 -5.73 -1.85
CA GLU A 111 5.04 -6.06 -2.98
C GLU A 111 4.28 -7.37 -2.73
N ALA A 112 4.98 -8.42 -2.28
CA ALA A 112 4.35 -9.70 -1.96
C ALA A 112 3.31 -9.58 -0.83
N MET A 113 3.65 -8.87 0.25
CA MET A 113 2.75 -8.64 1.38
C MET A 113 1.51 -7.82 0.98
N LEU A 114 1.69 -6.84 0.09
CA LEU A 114 0.57 -6.07 -0.46
C LEU A 114 -0.32 -6.93 -1.35
N ALA A 115 0.27 -7.76 -2.21
CA ALA A 115 -0.48 -8.66 -3.09
C ALA A 115 -1.35 -9.66 -2.31
N LEU A 116 -0.84 -10.19 -1.19
CA LEU A 116 -1.61 -11.07 -0.30
C LEU A 116 -2.84 -10.35 0.29
N GLU A 117 -2.66 -9.11 0.75
CA GLU A 117 -3.76 -8.32 1.31
C GLU A 117 -4.82 -7.99 0.25
N LEU A 118 -4.38 -7.61 -0.95
CA LEU A 118 -5.29 -7.35 -2.08
C LEU A 118 -6.04 -8.62 -2.48
N ALA A 119 -5.36 -9.78 -2.52
CA ALA A 119 -6.00 -11.06 -2.80
C ALA A 119 -7.05 -11.42 -1.74
N ALA A 120 -6.78 -11.15 -0.46
CA ALA A 120 -7.74 -11.37 0.62
C ALA A 120 -8.99 -10.49 0.45
N HIS A 121 -8.83 -9.20 0.15
CA HIS A 121 -9.96 -8.31 -0.13
C HIS A 121 -10.72 -8.67 -1.42
N MET A 122 -10.03 -9.14 -2.45
CA MET A 122 -10.67 -9.67 -3.66
C MET A 122 -11.53 -10.90 -3.34
N ALA A 123 -11.01 -11.82 -2.52
CA ALA A 123 -11.72 -13.01 -2.07
C ALA A 123 -12.94 -12.68 -1.19
N GLU A 124 -12.80 -11.70 -0.29
CA GLU A 124 -13.89 -11.21 0.55
C GLU A 124 -15.00 -10.55 -0.29
N LYS A 125 -14.64 -9.74 -1.27
CA LYS A 125 -15.60 -8.98 -2.09
C LYS A 125 -16.26 -9.80 -3.20
N PHE A 126 -15.53 -10.72 -3.83
CA PHE A 126 -15.95 -11.39 -5.07
C PHE A 126 -16.09 -12.92 -4.94
N GLY A 127 -15.86 -13.48 -3.76
CA GLY A 127 -15.96 -14.91 -3.51
C GLY A 127 -14.60 -15.62 -3.55
N LYS A 128 -14.51 -16.78 -2.92
CA LYS A 128 -13.24 -17.44 -2.57
C LYS A 128 -13.14 -18.93 -2.92
N ASP A 129 -14.16 -19.50 -3.57
CA ASP A 129 -14.21 -20.94 -3.85
C ASP A 129 -13.42 -21.30 -5.11
N THR A 130 -13.61 -20.55 -6.20
CA THR A 130 -12.83 -20.72 -7.44
C THR A 130 -12.47 -19.37 -8.08
N VAL A 131 -11.32 -19.32 -8.76
CA VAL A 131 -10.88 -18.13 -9.52
C VAL A 131 -11.85 -17.78 -10.64
N LEU A 132 -12.47 -18.77 -11.28
CA LEU A 132 -13.45 -18.55 -12.36
C LEU A 132 -14.72 -17.85 -11.85
N GLU A 133 -15.21 -18.26 -10.69
CA GLU A 133 -16.34 -17.60 -10.03
C GLU A 133 -15.98 -16.17 -9.62
N MET A 134 -14.83 -15.99 -8.95
CA MET A 134 -14.33 -14.67 -8.56
C MET A 134 -14.25 -13.74 -9.77
N LYS A 135 -13.69 -14.23 -10.90
CA LYS A 135 -13.57 -13.47 -12.15
C LYS A 135 -14.94 -13.06 -12.69
N ARG A 136 -15.91 -13.98 -12.74
CA ARG A 136 -17.27 -13.68 -13.20
C ARG A 136 -17.93 -12.59 -12.34
N ASN A 137 -17.80 -12.70 -11.01
CA ASN A 137 -18.37 -11.73 -10.08
C ASN A 137 -17.69 -10.35 -10.21
N PHE A 138 -16.37 -10.33 -10.40
CA PHE A 138 -15.59 -9.12 -10.66
C PHE A 138 -15.99 -8.45 -11.98
N ASP A 139 -16.07 -9.20 -13.07
CA ASP A 139 -16.47 -8.68 -14.39
C ASP A 139 -17.90 -8.12 -14.36
N SER A 140 -18.82 -8.82 -13.68
CA SER A 140 -20.20 -8.34 -13.49
C SER A 140 -20.24 -7.04 -12.70
N TYR A 141 -19.44 -6.93 -11.64
CA TYR A 141 -19.33 -5.72 -10.83
C TYR A 141 -18.81 -4.53 -11.65
N LEU A 142 -17.76 -4.72 -12.46
CA LEU A 142 -17.25 -3.68 -13.36
C LEU A 142 -18.27 -3.30 -14.43
N GLY A 143 -19.01 -4.27 -14.97
CA GLY A 143 -20.07 -4.04 -15.95
C GLY A 143 -21.21 -3.17 -15.40
N GLU A 144 -21.62 -3.40 -14.15
CA GLU A 144 -22.62 -2.56 -13.46
C GLU A 144 -22.06 -1.17 -13.14
N MET A 145 -20.80 -1.09 -12.71
CA MET A 145 -20.15 0.19 -12.44
C MET A 145 -20.05 1.08 -13.68
N GLY A 146 -19.74 0.50 -14.85
CA GLY A 146 -19.66 1.25 -16.11
C GLY A 146 -20.98 1.78 -16.64
N LYS A 147 -22.12 1.31 -16.13
CA LYS A 147 -23.45 1.80 -16.48
C LYS A 147 -23.90 2.96 -15.59
N ARG A 148 -23.23 3.18 -14.45
CA ARG A 148 -23.75 3.99 -13.35
C ARG A 148 -24.15 5.40 -13.81
N TRP A 149 -23.24 6.11 -14.50
CA TRP A 149 -23.48 7.50 -14.94
C TRP A 149 -24.06 7.63 -16.37
N ASN A 150 -24.31 6.52 -17.07
CA ASN A 150 -24.97 6.53 -18.39
C ASN A 150 -26.49 6.80 -18.30
N LYS A 151 -27.06 6.82 -17.08
CA LYS A 151 -28.49 7.06 -16.82
C LYS A 151 -28.88 8.54 -16.71
N ALA A 152 -27.96 9.49 -16.86
CA ALA A 152 -28.23 10.92 -16.69
C ALA A 152 -28.59 11.67 -18.00
N SER A 153 -28.96 10.96 -19.08
CA SER A 153 -29.20 11.55 -20.41
C SER A 153 -30.49 11.06 -21.08
N SER A 154 -31.49 10.66 -20.30
CA SER A 154 -32.85 10.39 -20.77
C SER A 154 -33.85 11.30 -20.10
#